data_AF-A0A553N5F9-F1
#
_entry.id   AF-A0A553N5F9-F1
#
_cell.length_a   1.000
_cell.length_b   1.000
_cell.length_c   1.000
_cell.angle_alpha   90.00
_cell.angle_beta   90.00
_cell.angle_gamma   90.00
#
_symmetry.space_group_name_H-M   'P 1'
#
loop_
_entity.id
_entity.type
_entity.pdbx_description
1 polymer ?
#
loop_
_entity_poly.entity_id
_entity_poly.type
_entity_poly.pdbx_seq_one_letter_code
_entity_poly.pdbx_strand_id
1 'polypeptide(L)'
;FRLWAVDNTGRRSSPSEVTIKTPCPAVDDVKAQEIADKIYNLFNGYTSGKEQQTAYNTLMDLGSPTLHRVLYHYNQRYESFGEFTWRCEDELGPRKAGLILTQLDELSGWCRGLLQEAKIGLRRATLRYLSCRYTDTKAFSLSWLNLGQDLRKTCEEQTFSVMYNDYGEPKEL
;
A
#
# COMPACT_ATOMS: atom_id res chain seq x y z
N PHE A 1 -13.40 12.81 -4.18
CA PHE A 1 -14.30 12.55 -5.32
C PHE A 1 -15.37 13.63 -5.34
N ARG A 2 -15.63 14.24 -6.50
CA ARG A 2 -16.65 15.29 -6.66
C ARG A 2 -17.58 14.94 -7.83
N LEU A 3 -18.88 15.04 -7.62
CA LEU A 3 -19.91 14.66 -8.58
C LEU A 3 -20.94 15.79 -8.75
N TRP A 4 -21.44 15.98 -9.97
CA TRP A 4 -22.60 16.81 -10.25
C TRP A 4 -23.40 16.20 -11.42
N ALA A 5 -24.70 16.43 -11.43
CA ALA A 5 -25.55 16.08 -12.56
C ALA A 5 -25.56 17.20 -13.61
N VAL A 6 -25.88 16.84 -14.86
CA VAL A 6 -26.09 17.76 -15.97
C VAL A 6 -27.44 17.45 -16.60
N ASP A 7 -28.31 18.45 -16.73
CA ASP A 7 -29.62 18.29 -17.37
C ASP A 7 -29.55 18.45 -18.90
N ASN A 8 -30.68 18.23 -19.59
CA ASN A 8 -30.77 18.35 -21.05
C ASN A 8 -30.54 19.78 -21.57
N THR A 9 -30.56 20.78 -20.70
CA THR A 9 -30.25 22.19 -21.02
C THR A 9 -28.79 22.55 -20.76
N GLY A 10 -28.00 21.60 -20.25
CA GLY A 10 -26.59 21.78 -19.89
C GLY A 10 -26.37 22.43 -18.51
N ARG A 11 -27.43 22.64 -17.71
CA ARG A 11 -27.30 23.19 -16.36
C ARG A 11 -26.77 22.12 -15.40
N ARG A 12 -25.92 22.55 -14.48
CA ARG A 12 -25.29 21.68 -13.47
C ARG A 12 -26.08 21.72 -12.17
N SER A 13 -26.19 20.58 -11.51
CA SER A 13 -26.65 20.53 -10.12
C SER A 13 -25.62 21.16 -9.18
N SER A 14 -26.02 21.42 -7.93
CA SER A 14 -25.05 21.63 -6.86
C SER A 14 -24.09 20.43 -6.77
N PRO A 15 -22.79 20.66 -6.49
CA PRO A 15 -21.82 19.58 -6.40
C PRO A 15 -21.99 18.80 -5.09
N SER A 16 -21.73 17.50 -5.14
CA SER A 16 -21.54 16.62 -3.98
C SER A 16 -20.06 16.21 -3.91
N GLU A 17 -19.51 16.16 -2.70
CA GLU A 17 -18.10 15.86 -2.46
C GLU A 17 -17.91 14.82 -1.36
N VAL A 18 -17.01 13.87 -1.60
CA VAL A 18 -16.62 12.81 -0.68
C VAL A 18 -15.10 12.72 -0.65
N THR A 19 -14.52 12.85 0.54
CA THR A 19 -13.08 12.68 0.78
C THR A 19 -12.87 11.48 1.70
N ILE A 20 -12.10 10.49 1.24
CA ILE A 20 -11.81 9.27 2.00
C ILE A 20 -10.30 9.06 2.09
N LYS A 21 -9.86 8.43 3.17
CA LYS A 21 -8.51 7.86 3.26
C LYS A 21 -8.57 6.41 2.80
N THR A 22 -7.64 6.01 1.96
CA THR A 22 -7.46 4.60 1.61
C THR A 22 -6.82 3.84 2.78
N PRO A 23 -7.10 2.54 2.94
CA PRO A 23 -6.42 1.72 3.94
C PRO A 23 -4.90 1.70 3.67
N CYS A 24 -4.11 1.37 4.69
CA CYS A 24 -2.67 1.21 4.52
C CYS A 24 -2.38 0.08 3.53
N PRO A 25 -1.28 0.18 2.77
CA PRO A 25 -0.88 -0.88 1.87
C PRO A 25 -0.71 -2.20 2.61
N ALA A 26 -1.10 -3.29 1.95
CA ALA A 26 -1.03 -4.61 2.53
C ALA A 26 0.44 -5.05 2.75
N VAL A 27 0.73 -5.63 3.91
CA VAL A 27 2.07 -6.09 4.29
C VAL A 27 2.01 -7.56 4.66
N ASP A 28 2.98 -8.32 4.17
CA ASP A 28 3.22 -9.70 4.60
C ASP A 28 4.14 -9.68 5.82
N ASP A 29 3.55 -9.90 7.00
CA ASP A 29 4.21 -9.79 8.28
C ASP A 29 5.33 -10.83 8.47
N VAL A 30 5.08 -12.06 8.01
CA VAL A 30 6.03 -13.18 8.08
C VAL A 30 7.25 -12.86 7.22
N LYS A 31 7.00 -12.41 5.99
CA LYS A 31 8.08 -12.03 5.08
C LYS A 31 8.88 -10.85 5.60
N ALA A 32 8.24 -9.85 6.20
CA ALA A 32 8.94 -8.72 6.81
C ALA A 32 9.86 -9.17 7.96
N GLN A 33 9.41 -10.11 8.79
CA GLN A 33 10.20 -10.70 9.85
C GLN A 33 11.42 -11.47 9.30
N GLU A 34 11.24 -12.30 8.27
CA GLU A 34 12.35 -13.02 7.62
C GLU A 34 13.39 -12.06 7.04
N ILE A 35 12.95 -10.94 6.46
CA ILE A 35 13.86 -9.90 5.95
C ILE A 35 14.61 -9.24 7.11
N ALA A 36 13.96 -8.94 8.23
CA ALA A 36 14.63 -8.37 9.40
C ALA A 36 15.76 -9.29 9.91
N ASP A 37 15.49 -10.59 10.04
CA ASP A 37 16.47 -11.59 10.44
C ASP A 37 17.61 -11.69 9.41
N LYS A 38 17.29 -11.66 8.11
CA LYS A 38 18.29 -11.65 7.04
C LYS A 38 19.20 -10.41 7.11
N ILE A 39 18.63 -9.24 7.33
CA ILE A 39 19.40 -7.98 7.41
C ILE A 39 20.32 -7.99 8.63
N TYR A 40 19.83 -8.44 9.78
CA TYR A 40 20.67 -8.62 10.97
C TYR A 40 21.86 -9.52 10.70
N ASN A 41 21.64 -10.67 10.05
CA ASN A 41 22.73 -11.60 9.70
C ASN A 41 23.73 -10.97 8.71
N LEU A 42 23.26 -10.19 7.73
CA LEU A 42 24.14 -9.49 6.78
C LEU A 42 24.98 -8.39 7.48
N PHE A 43 24.40 -7.69 8.45
CA PHE A 43 25.11 -6.69 9.25
C PHE A 43 26.12 -7.33 10.21
N ASN A 44 25.84 -8.53 10.72
CA ASN A 44 26.80 -9.29 11.54
C ASN A 44 27.86 -10.04 10.73
N GLY A 45 27.72 -10.11 9.40
CA GLY A 45 28.72 -10.73 8.52
C GLY A 45 30.07 -10.00 8.50
N TYR A 46 30.17 -8.82 9.14
CA TYR A 46 31.34 -7.97 9.36
C TYR A 46 32.41 -8.15 8.29
N THR A 47 32.32 -7.36 7.20
CA THR A 47 33.38 -6.98 6.21
C THR A 47 33.17 -7.35 4.73
N SER A 48 32.10 -8.05 4.33
CA SER A 48 31.88 -8.30 2.90
C SER A 48 31.13 -7.15 2.22
N GLY A 49 31.80 -6.43 1.31
CA GLY A 49 31.13 -5.42 0.47
C GLY A 49 29.97 -5.99 -0.36
N LYS A 50 29.98 -7.31 -0.62
CA LYS A 50 28.85 -8.01 -1.26
C LYS A 50 27.65 -8.11 -0.32
N GLU A 51 27.86 -8.37 0.97
CA GLU A 51 26.79 -8.44 1.97
C GLU A 51 26.18 -7.06 2.19
N GLN A 52 27.00 -6.02 2.32
CA GLN A 52 26.54 -4.63 2.39
C GLN A 52 25.69 -4.25 1.16
N GLN A 53 26.15 -4.58 -0.05
CA GLN A 53 25.39 -4.29 -1.27
C GLN A 53 24.10 -5.12 -1.34
N THR A 54 24.11 -6.37 -0.85
CA THR A 54 22.93 -7.23 -0.80
C THR A 54 21.90 -6.71 0.20
N ALA A 55 22.34 -6.25 1.37
CA ALA A 55 21.47 -5.62 2.38
C ALA A 55 20.85 -4.35 1.83
N TYR A 56 21.67 -3.46 1.25
CA TYR A 56 21.19 -2.23 0.62
C TYR A 56 20.15 -2.48 -0.48
N ASN A 57 20.43 -3.40 -1.41
CA ASN A 57 19.47 -3.73 -2.47
C ASN A 57 18.19 -4.32 -1.89
N THR A 58 18.31 -5.25 -0.94
CA THR A 58 17.13 -5.88 -0.30
C THR A 58 16.24 -4.83 0.35
N LEU A 59 16.81 -3.84 1.06
CA LEU A 59 16.06 -2.77 1.72
C LEU A 59 15.47 -1.75 0.73
N MET A 60 16.21 -1.40 -0.32
CA MET A 60 15.74 -0.47 -1.36
C MET A 60 14.62 -1.05 -2.23
N ASP A 61 14.60 -2.37 -2.41
CA ASP A 61 13.55 -3.07 -3.17
C ASP A 61 12.24 -3.19 -2.37
N LEU A 62 12.25 -2.84 -1.07
CA LEU A 62 11.03 -2.80 -0.26
C LEU A 62 10.23 -1.55 -0.58
N GLY A 63 8.90 -1.69 -0.54
CA GLY A 63 8.05 -0.52 -0.39
C GLY A 63 8.11 -0.01 1.05
N SER A 64 7.92 1.30 1.24
CA SER A 64 7.84 1.96 2.55
C SER A 64 7.04 1.18 3.62
N PRO A 65 5.84 0.62 3.34
CA PRO A 65 5.09 -0.18 4.33
C PRO A 65 5.81 -1.43 4.81
N THR A 66 6.45 -2.16 3.91
CA THR A 66 7.22 -3.35 4.26
C THR A 66 8.48 -2.96 5.01
N LEU A 67 9.15 -1.86 4.63
CA LEU A 67 10.32 -1.36 5.33
C LEU A 67 10.01 -0.96 6.78
N HIS A 68 8.88 -0.27 7.02
CA HIS A 68 8.40 0.02 8.37
C HIS A 68 8.21 -1.26 9.19
N ARG A 69 7.69 -2.32 8.56
CA ARG A 69 7.48 -3.59 9.25
C ARG A 69 8.79 -4.35 9.52
N VAL A 70 9.76 -4.28 8.61
CA VAL A 70 11.11 -4.80 8.82
C VAL A 70 11.78 -4.07 9.98
N LEU A 71 11.69 -2.74 10.03
CA LEU A 71 12.21 -1.94 11.13
C LEU A 71 11.61 -2.38 12.47
N TYR A 72 10.27 -2.54 12.53
CA TYR A 72 9.59 -3.01 13.73
C TYR A 72 10.16 -4.35 14.24
N HIS A 73 10.21 -5.36 13.37
CA HIS A 73 10.71 -6.69 13.74
C HIS A 73 12.19 -6.69 14.10
N TYR A 74 12.98 -5.89 13.39
CA TYR A 74 14.41 -5.76 13.67
C TYR A 74 14.62 -5.19 15.07
N ASN A 75 13.99 -4.05 15.39
CA ASN A 75 14.16 -3.41 16.69
C ASN A 75 13.59 -4.27 17.82
N GLN A 76 12.43 -4.91 17.61
CA GLN A 76 11.86 -5.82 18.61
C GLN A 76 12.83 -6.93 19.06
N ARG A 77 13.73 -7.37 18.18
CA ARG A 77 14.62 -8.52 18.42
C ARG A 77 16.07 -8.15 18.69
N TYR A 78 16.56 -7.13 18.02
CA TYR A 78 17.99 -6.85 17.87
C TYR A 78 18.39 -5.46 18.36
N GLU A 79 17.46 -4.65 18.87
CA GLU A 79 17.75 -3.30 19.38
C GLU A 79 18.84 -3.29 20.46
N SER A 80 18.96 -4.35 21.26
CA SER A 80 20.05 -4.50 22.24
C SER A 80 21.45 -4.50 21.63
N PHE A 81 21.57 -4.81 20.33
CA PHE A 81 22.81 -4.81 19.55
C PHE A 81 22.93 -3.58 18.64
N GLY A 82 22.03 -2.60 18.78
CA GLY A 82 21.94 -1.41 17.96
C GLY A 82 20.62 -1.33 17.20
N GLU A 83 19.96 -0.18 17.30
CA GLU A 83 18.72 0.11 16.57
C GLU A 83 18.95 0.01 15.05
N PHE A 84 17.93 -0.41 14.30
CA PHE A 84 17.96 -0.58 12.85
C PHE A 84 18.51 0.65 12.10
N THR A 85 18.07 1.85 12.48
CA THR A 85 18.48 3.10 11.83
C THR A 85 19.98 3.34 12.00
N TRP A 86 20.47 3.19 13.23
CA TRP A 86 21.87 3.31 13.59
C TRP A 86 22.73 2.24 12.91
N ARG A 87 22.30 0.96 12.93
CA ARG A 87 23.00 -0.14 12.26
C ARG A 87 23.05 0.02 10.75
N CYS A 88 22.01 0.59 10.13
CA CYS A 88 22.05 0.92 8.70
C CYS A 88 23.14 1.96 8.40
N GLU A 89 23.26 3.01 9.21
CA GLU A 89 24.31 4.03 9.03
C GLU A 89 25.71 3.47 9.26
N ASP A 90 25.89 2.64 10.29
CA ASP A 90 27.16 1.99 10.63
C ASP A 90 27.63 1.04 9.52
N GLU A 91 26.76 0.15 9.04
CA GLU A 91 27.12 -0.92 8.11
C GLU A 91 27.09 -0.49 6.62
N LEU A 92 26.25 0.48 6.25
CA LEU A 92 26.08 0.92 4.86
C LEU A 92 26.64 2.32 4.59
N GLY A 93 26.95 3.09 5.65
CA GLY A 93 27.35 4.48 5.56
C GLY A 93 26.17 5.45 5.39
N PRO A 94 26.37 6.73 5.71
CA PRO A 94 25.30 7.72 5.86
C PRO A 94 24.51 7.97 4.57
N ARG A 95 25.17 7.88 3.41
CA ARG A 95 24.50 8.13 2.12
C ARG A 95 23.51 7.01 1.76
N LYS A 96 23.90 5.75 1.94
CA LYS A 96 23.05 4.60 1.62
C LYS A 96 21.93 4.46 2.65
N ALA A 97 22.27 4.60 3.93
CA ALA A 97 21.29 4.61 5.01
C ALA A 97 20.26 5.73 4.84
N GLY A 98 20.70 6.96 4.55
CA GLY A 98 19.80 8.09 4.33
C GLY A 98 18.75 7.82 3.24
N LEU A 99 19.13 7.19 2.12
CA LEU A 99 18.16 6.82 1.07
C LEU A 99 17.12 5.81 1.55
N ILE A 100 17.52 4.81 2.33
CA ILE A 100 16.61 3.83 2.92
C ILE A 100 15.68 4.54 3.92
N LEU A 101 16.24 5.36 4.81
CA LEU A 101 15.51 6.02 5.88
C LEU A 101 14.50 7.05 5.35
N THR A 102 14.80 7.75 4.25
CA THR A 102 13.82 8.66 3.63
C THR A 102 12.55 7.97 3.15
N GLN A 103 12.60 6.66 2.84
CA GLN A 103 11.39 5.92 2.49
C GLN A 103 10.45 5.77 3.70
N LEU A 104 10.97 5.81 4.93
CA LEU A 104 10.14 5.74 6.14
C LEU A 104 9.27 6.99 6.31
N ASP A 105 9.63 8.12 5.68
CA ASP A 105 8.86 9.36 5.76
C ASP A 105 7.67 9.40 4.79
N GLU A 106 7.61 8.48 3.81
CA GLU A 106 6.55 8.44 2.80
C GLU A 106 5.19 8.02 3.37
N LEU A 107 5.19 7.36 4.53
CA LEU A 107 3.97 6.83 5.15
C LEU A 107 3.28 7.85 6.08
N SER A 108 1.95 7.95 5.91
CA SER A 108 1.13 8.73 6.82
C SER A 108 1.30 8.28 8.28
N GLY A 109 1.23 9.22 9.22
CA GLY A 109 1.36 8.89 10.66
C GLY A 109 0.35 7.86 11.15
N TRP A 110 -0.84 7.80 10.53
CA TRP A 110 -1.85 6.78 10.83
C TRP A 110 -1.37 5.37 10.45
N CYS A 111 -0.80 5.20 9.26
CA CYS A 111 -0.25 3.90 8.87
C CYS A 111 0.99 3.52 9.65
N ARG A 112 1.84 4.49 9.99
CA ARG A 112 3.00 4.24 10.86
C ARG A 112 2.57 3.67 12.21
N GLY A 113 1.51 4.22 12.82
CA GLY A 113 0.95 3.66 14.06
C GLY A 113 0.41 2.24 13.91
N LEU A 114 -0.37 1.97 12.86
CA LEU A 114 -0.92 0.62 12.62
C LEU A 114 0.13 -0.44 12.31
N LEU A 115 1.25 -0.07 11.68
CA LEU A 115 2.33 -1.01 11.36
C LEU A 115 3.17 -1.40 12.59
N GLN A 116 2.95 -0.76 13.74
CA GLN A 116 3.58 -1.09 15.02
C GLN A 116 2.80 -2.14 15.84
N GLU A 117 1.65 -2.59 15.36
CA GLU A 117 0.87 -3.65 16.03
C GLU A 117 1.66 -4.94 16.16
N ALA A 118 1.41 -5.72 17.22
CA ALA A 118 2.22 -6.91 17.53
C ALA A 118 2.23 -7.94 16.39
N LYS A 119 1.09 -8.09 15.71
CA LYS A 119 0.91 -9.04 14.61
C LYS A 119 -0.01 -8.43 13.57
N ILE A 120 0.29 -8.68 12.30
CA ILE A 120 -0.54 -8.24 11.18
C ILE A 120 -0.91 -9.45 10.32
N GLY A 121 -2.20 -9.76 10.24
CA GLY A 121 -2.72 -10.78 9.34
C GLY A 121 -2.89 -10.23 7.93
N LEU A 122 -2.43 -10.97 6.92
CA LEU A 122 -2.70 -10.63 5.53
C LEU A 122 -3.94 -11.41 5.04
N ARG A 123 -5.04 -10.70 4.77
CA ARG A 123 -6.32 -11.29 4.36
C ARG A 123 -6.65 -10.91 2.92
N ARG A 124 -7.47 -11.76 2.27
CA ARG A 124 -8.01 -11.52 0.92
C ARG A 124 -9.52 -11.40 0.97
N ALA A 125 -10.06 -10.32 0.42
CA ALA A 125 -11.48 -10.15 0.17
C ALA A 125 -11.77 -10.21 -1.32
N THR A 126 -12.93 -10.75 -1.69
CA THR A 126 -13.43 -10.73 -3.07
C THR A 126 -14.71 -9.91 -3.11
N LEU A 127 -14.70 -8.84 -3.88
CA LEU A 127 -15.81 -7.93 -4.07
C LEU A 127 -16.43 -8.16 -5.44
N ARG A 128 -17.75 -8.09 -5.54
CA ARG A 128 -18.48 -8.12 -6.80
C ARG A 128 -18.85 -6.69 -7.20
N TYR A 129 -18.69 -6.35 -8.46
CA TYR A 129 -19.08 -5.04 -9.02
C TYR A 129 -19.69 -5.21 -10.40
N LEU A 130 -20.55 -4.27 -10.78
CA LEU A 130 -21.15 -4.23 -12.11
C LEU A 130 -20.28 -3.39 -13.05
N SER A 131 -19.86 -4.00 -14.15
CA SER A 131 -19.14 -3.33 -15.24
C SER A 131 -20.11 -3.14 -16.41
N CYS A 132 -20.54 -1.90 -16.64
CA CYS A 132 -21.51 -1.57 -17.68
C CYS A 132 -20.84 -0.85 -18.86
N ARG A 133 -21.16 -1.29 -20.08
CA ARG A 133 -20.73 -0.66 -21.33
C ARG A 133 -21.94 -0.27 -22.17
N TYR A 134 -21.82 0.83 -22.90
CA TYR A 134 -22.84 1.23 -23.87
C TYR A 134 -22.72 0.37 -25.13
N THR A 135 -23.83 -0.18 -25.61
CA THR A 135 -23.84 -1.05 -26.80
C THR A 135 -23.96 -0.30 -28.11
N ASP A 136 -24.50 0.92 -28.10
CA ASP A 136 -24.75 1.70 -29.32
C ASP A 136 -23.61 2.66 -29.65
N THR A 137 -22.99 2.48 -30.82
CA THR A 137 -21.95 3.36 -31.39
C THR A 137 -22.48 4.74 -31.79
N LYS A 138 -23.79 4.93 -31.90
CA LYS A 138 -24.44 6.25 -32.11
C LYS A 138 -24.26 7.20 -30.90
N ALA A 139 -23.78 6.70 -29.76
CA ALA A 139 -23.42 7.51 -28.61
C ALA A 139 -22.14 8.37 -28.81
N PHE A 140 -21.47 8.31 -29.97
CA PHE A 140 -20.36 9.24 -30.25
C PHE A 140 -20.82 10.65 -30.70
N SER A 141 -22.09 10.84 -31.05
CA SER A 141 -22.69 12.16 -31.35
C SER A 141 -23.61 12.63 -30.22
N LEU A 142 -23.14 12.59 -28.96
CA LEU A 142 -23.89 12.99 -27.76
C LEU A 142 -24.28 14.48 -27.80
N SER A 143 -25.36 14.79 -28.51
CA SER A 143 -26.21 15.93 -28.18
C SER A 143 -26.83 15.62 -26.81
N TRP A 144 -26.56 16.47 -25.82
CA TRP A 144 -27.05 16.35 -24.43
C TRP A 144 -28.57 16.10 -24.33
N LEU A 145 -29.32 16.44 -25.38
CA LEU A 145 -30.76 16.22 -25.54
C LEU A 145 -31.18 14.74 -25.59
N ASN A 146 -30.29 13.80 -25.97
CA ASN A 146 -30.65 12.40 -26.23
C ASN A 146 -30.29 11.42 -25.10
N LEU A 147 -29.73 11.90 -23.98
CA LEU A 147 -29.33 11.05 -22.84
C LEU A 147 -30.50 10.56 -21.99
N GLY A 148 -31.72 11.04 -22.25
CA GLY A 148 -32.86 10.90 -21.36
C GLY A 148 -33.53 9.53 -21.33
N GLN A 149 -33.58 8.76 -22.44
CA GLN A 149 -34.55 7.64 -22.47
C GLN A 149 -34.17 6.31 -23.16
N ASP A 150 -33.11 6.19 -23.98
CA ASP A 150 -32.90 4.93 -24.73
C ASP A 150 -31.42 4.50 -24.87
N LEU A 151 -30.61 4.71 -23.82
CA LEU A 151 -29.24 4.20 -23.81
C LEU A 151 -29.24 2.71 -23.42
N ARG A 152 -29.14 1.83 -24.42
CA ARG A 152 -28.90 0.41 -24.18
C ARG A 152 -27.50 0.21 -23.59
N LYS A 153 -27.48 -0.46 -22.44
CA LYS A 153 -26.27 -0.80 -21.68
C LYS A 153 -26.22 -2.31 -21.50
N THR A 154 -25.07 -2.91 -21.74
CA THR A 154 -24.77 -4.27 -21.31
C THR A 154 -23.95 -4.19 -20.04
N CYS A 155 -24.43 -4.83 -18.98
CA CYS A 155 -23.76 -4.88 -17.69
C CYS A 155 -23.39 -6.32 -17.37
N GLU A 156 -22.15 -6.53 -16.96
CA GLU A 156 -21.64 -7.82 -16.53
C GLU A 156 -21.21 -7.72 -15.07
N GLU A 157 -21.57 -8.74 -14.28
CA GLU A 157 -21.05 -8.88 -12.92
C GLU A 157 -19.59 -9.36 -13.00
N GLN A 158 -18.70 -8.59 -12.40
CA GLN A 158 -17.28 -8.88 -12.32
C GLN A 158 -16.85 -8.99 -10.86
N THR A 159 -15.76 -9.71 -10.62
CA THR A 159 -15.19 -9.87 -9.28
C THR A 159 -13.81 -9.26 -9.21
N PHE A 160 -13.52 -8.52 -8.14
CA PHE A 160 -12.23 -7.93 -7.84
C PHE A 160 -11.72 -8.45 -6.49
N SER A 161 -10.50 -8.97 -6.46
CA SER A 161 -9.86 -9.43 -5.23
C SER A 161 -8.92 -8.36 -4.67
N VAL A 162 -9.04 -8.07 -3.38
CA VAL A 162 -8.21 -7.10 -2.66
C VAL A 162 -7.55 -7.79 -1.48
N MET A 163 -6.26 -7.52 -1.32
CA MET A 163 -5.51 -7.89 -0.11
C MET A 163 -5.58 -6.74 0.89
N TYR A 164 -5.78 -7.04 2.17
CA TYR A 164 -5.83 -6.06 3.24
C TYR A 164 -5.20 -6.58 4.53
N ASN A 165 -4.75 -5.65 5.36
CA ASN A 165 -4.18 -5.92 6.66
C ASN A 165 -5.28 -6.08 7.73
N ASP A 166 -5.12 -7.09 8.56
CA ASP A 166 -5.93 -7.42 9.72
C ASP A 166 -5.06 -7.19 10.96
N TYR A 167 -5.32 -6.10 11.69
CA TYR A 167 -4.50 -5.62 12.79
C TYR A 167 -4.93 -6.16 14.16
N GLY A 168 -5.76 -7.21 14.20
CA GLY A 168 -6.25 -7.80 15.45
C GLY A 168 -5.41 -8.98 15.93
N GLU A 169 -5.45 -9.26 17.25
CA GLU A 169 -5.00 -10.56 17.75
C GLU A 169 -5.82 -11.68 17.09
N PRO A 170 -5.20 -12.80 16.71
CA PRO A 170 -5.96 -13.95 16.25
C PRO A 170 -6.90 -14.34 17.40
N LYS A 171 -8.21 -14.24 17.19
CA LYS A 171 -9.15 -14.96 18.05
C LYS A 171 -8.80 -16.43 17.92
N GLU A 172 -8.12 -16.97 18.93
CA GLU A 172 -8.00 -18.41 19.10
C GLU A 172 -9.42 -18.98 19.04
N LEU A 173 -9.62 -19.91 18.12
CA LEU A 173 -10.90 -20.54 17.80
C LEU A 173 -10.74 -22.04 18.01
#